data_AF-A0AAE3DA81-F1
#
_entry.id   AF-A0AAE3DA81-F1
#
_cell.length_a   1.000
_cell.length_b   1.000
_cell.length_c   1.000
_cell.angle_alpha   90.00
_cell.angle_beta   90.00
_cell.angle_gamma   90.00
#
_symmetry.space_group_name_H-M   'P 1'
#
loop_
_entity.id
_entity.type
_entity.pdbx_description
1 polymer ?
#
loop_
_entity_poly.entity_id
_entity_poly.type
_entity_poly.pdbx_seq_one_letter_code
_entity_poly.pdbx_strand_id
1 'polypeptide(L)'
;MSKREELIREYCRQVNESLHFIQKYMEGIVPAGRCSEELYWETKKISEELQKSNHEQTALIRAYLREAAQLYVEGEPWKTRITDRRLCRNTILNHLQMLANVSFWLREQGEPLAEEVCGWLLAQETADVQKVRSGQSLEVAREIYPAVQRKRA
;
A
#
# COMPACT_ATOMS: atom_id res chain seq x y z
N MET A 1 6.75 1.22 22.31
CA MET A 1 6.02 0.60 21.18
C MET A 1 6.87 -0.53 20.63
N SER A 2 6.29 -1.66 20.28
CA SER A 2 7.01 -2.79 19.69
C SER A 2 7.35 -2.53 18.21
N LYS A 3 8.31 -3.29 17.67
CA LYS A 3 8.62 -3.26 16.22
C LYS A 3 7.39 -3.64 15.36
N ARG A 4 6.45 -4.42 15.87
CA ARG A 4 5.23 -4.72 15.11
C ARG A 4 4.26 -3.54 15.12
N GLU A 5 4.03 -2.93 16.29
CA GLU A 5 3.13 -1.77 16.41
C GLU A 5 3.55 -0.59 15.54
N GLU A 6 4.85 -0.31 15.46
CA GLU A 6 5.39 0.72 14.56
C GLU A 6 5.19 0.38 13.08
N LEU A 7 5.34 -0.89 12.70
CA LEU A 7 5.09 -1.35 11.33
C LEU A 7 3.62 -1.12 10.97
N ILE A 8 2.70 -1.56 11.83
CA ILE A 8 1.26 -1.39 11.60
C ILE A 8 0.88 0.10 11.53
N ARG A 9 1.43 0.93 12.43
CA ARG A 9 1.19 2.38 12.41
C ARG A 9 1.63 3.02 11.09
N GLU A 10 2.82 2.68 10.62
CA GLU A 10 3.36 3.22 9.36
C GLU A 10 2.57 2.72 8.15
N TYR A 11 2.18 1.44 8.16
CA TYR A 11 1.33 0.84 7.14
C TYR A 11 -0.01 1.56 7.04
N CYS A 12 -0.71 1.74 8.17
CA CYS A 12 -1.98 2.42 8.21
C CYS A 12 -1.87 3.88 7.75
N ARG A 13 -0.78 4.56 8.12
CA ARG A 13 -0.50 5.92 7.66
C ARG A 13 -0.41 5.99 6.14
N GLN A 14 0.34 5.09 5.51
CA GLN A 14 0.48 5.06 4.05
C GLN A 14 -0.81 4.69 3.33
N VAL A 15 -1.57 3.71 3.84
CA VAL A 15 -2.89 3.37 3.27
C VAL A 15 -3.83 4.57 3.33
N ASN A 16 -3.94 5.22 4.49
CA ASN A 16 -4.79 6.40 4.65
C ASN A 16 -4.37 7.55 3.72
N GLU A 17 -3.06 7.79 3.57
CA GLU A 17 -2.52 8.81 2.67
C GLU A 17 -2.91 8.55 1.21
N SER A 18 -2.74 7.31 0.73
CA SER A 18 -3.09 6.92 -0.63
C SER A 18 -4.60 6.96 -0.87
N LEU A 19 -5.41 6.46 0.06
CA LEU A 19 -6.87 6.53 -0.02
C LEU A 19 -7.34 7.98 -0.08
N HIS A 20 -6.85 8.83 0.82
CA HIS A 20 -7.19 10.26 0.82
C HIS A 20 -6.83 10.92 -0.51
N PHE A 21 -5.64 10.62 -1.05
CA PHE A 21 -5.22 11.16 -2.33
C PHE A 21 -6.15 10.75 -3.48
N ILE A 22 -6.50 9.46 -3.55
CA ILE A 22 -7.36 8.91 -4.60
C ILE A 22 -8.79 9.47 -4.51
N GLN A 23 -9.35 9.52 -3.30
CA GLN A 23 -10.67 10.11 -3.09
C GLN A 23 -10.71 11.59 -3.50
N LYS A 24 -9.66 12.33 -3.17
CA LYS A 24 -9.60 13.78 -3.43
C LYS A 24 -9.30 14.16 -4.87
N TYR A 25 -8.45 13.39 -5.55
CA TYR A 25 -7.88 13.80 -6.84
C TYR A 25 -8.13 12.82 -7.99
N MET A 26 -8.68 11.65 -7.71
CA MET A 26 -8.92 10.58 -8.69
C MET A 26 -10.33 9.99 -8.58
N GLU A 27 -11.27 10.73 -8.00
CA GLU A 27 -12.70 10.36 -7.93
C GLU A 27 -12.94 9.01 -7.24
N GLY A 28 -12.05 8.62 -6.31
CA GLY A 28 -12.15 7.32 -5.66
C GLY A 28 -11.77 6.14 -6.55
N ILE A 29 -11.26 6.36 -7.77
CA ILE A 29 -10.94 5.30 -8.74
C ILE A 29 -9.44 5.07 -8.83
N VAL A 30 -9.02 3.80 -8.83
CA VAL A 30 -7.61 3.43 -9.04
C VAL A 30 -7.16 3.89 -10.42
N PRO A 31 -6.06 4.66 -10.53
CA PRO A 31 -5.65 5.24 -11.80
C PRO A 31 -5.20 4.18 -12.81
N ALA A 32 -5.42 4.49 -14.09
CA ALA A 32 -4.82 3.78 -15.21
C ALA A 32 -3.34 4.18 -15.36
N GLY A 33 -2.50 3.66 -14.46
CA GLY A 33 -1.05 3.75 -14.51
C GLY A 33 -0.41 2.52 -15.16
N ARG A 34 0.91 2.55 -15.29
CA ARG A 34 1.73 1.39 -15.70
C ARG A 34 2.41 0.78 -14.48
N CYS A 35 2.18 -0.51 -14.25
CA CYS A 35 2.91 -1.27 -13.24
C CYS A 35 4.38 -1.42 -13.66
N SER A 36 5.29 -1.28 -12.69
CA SER A 36 6.71 -1.54 -12.87
C SER A 36 6.98 -3.04 -12.87
N GLU A 37 7.69 -3.53 -13.88
CA GLU A 37 8.15 -4.92 -13.93
C GLU A 37 9.23 -5.20 -12.88
N GLU A 38 10.08 -4.21 -12.59
CA GLU A 38 11.08 -4.29 -11.53
C GLU A 38 10.42 -4.54 -10.18
N LEU A 39 9.42 -3.72 -9.83
CA LEU A 39 8.65 -3.90 -8.59
C LEU A 39 7.97 -5.27 -8.54
N TYR A 40 7.46 -5.79 -9.66
CA TYR A 40 6.87 -7.12 -9.68
C TYR A 40 7.88 -8.20 -9.26
N TRP A 41 9.09 -8.18 -9.84
CA TRP A 41 10.12 -9.17 -9.53
C TRP A 41 10.66 -9.02 -8.11
N GLU A 42 10.84 -7.80 -7.62
CA GLU A 42 11.22 -7.54 -6.23
C GLU A 42 10.16 -8.05 -5.25
N THR A 43 8.88 -7.77 -5.52
CA THR A 43 7.76 -8.22 -4.70
C THR A 43 7.67 -9.74 -4.66
N LYS A 44 7.90 -10.39 -5.80
CA LYS A 44 7.95 -11.85 -5.89
C LYS A 44 9.07 -12.42 -5.02
N LYS A 45 10.27 -11.88 -5.13
CA LYS A 45 11.43 -12.29 -4.32
C LYS A 45 11.15 -12.16 -2.82
N ILE A 46 10.54 -11.05 -2.39
CA ILE A 46 10.18 -10.85 -0.98
C ILE A 46 9.12 -11.87 -0.54
N SER A 47 8.11 -12.14 -1.37
CA SER A 47 7.06 -13.13 -1.07
C SER A 47 7.66 -14.53 -0.87
N GLU A 48 8.57 -14.95 -1.75
CA GLU A 48 9.28 -16.23 -1.63
C GLU A 48 10.16 -16.29 -0.37
N GLU A 49 10.77 -15.18 0.03
CA GLU A 49 11.59 -15.13 1.24
C GLU A 49 10.74 -15.21 2.52
N LEU A 50 9.59 -14.54 2.53
CA LEU A 50 8.64 -14.58 3.66
C LEU A 50 8.14 -16.01 3.91
N GLN A 51 8.03 -16.86 2.89
CA GLN A 51 7.60 -18.25 3.04
C GLN A 51 8.66 -19.16 3.71
N LYS A 52 9.94 -18.78 3.72
CA LYS A 52 11.03 -19.65 4.20
C LYS A 52 11.25 -19.59 5.71
N SER A 53 10.93 -18.49 6.38
CA SER A 53 11.21 -18.32 7.81
C SER A 53 10.29 -17.29 8.47
N ASN A 54 9.85 -17.58 9.70
CA ASN A 54 9.01 -16.69 10.50
C ASN A 54 9.80 -15.62 11.26
N HIS A 55 11.09 -15.84 11.56
CA HIS A 55 11.81 -15.00 12.53
C HIS A 55 12.18 -13.60 12.02
N GLU A 56 12.12 -13.35 10.70
CA GLU A 56 12.54 -12.07 10.10
C GLU A 56 11.45 -11.37 9.26
N GLN A 57 10.24 -11.93 9.20
CA GLN A 57 9.18 -11.40 8.32
C GLN A 57 8.82 -9.95 8.62
N THR A 58 8.75 -9.56 9.90
CA THR A 58 8.45 -8.16 10.28
C THR A 58 9.51 -7.18 9.75
N ALA A 59 10.79 -7.56 9.73
CA ALA A 59 11.86 -6.70 9.24
C ALA A 59 11.80 -6.57 7.71
N LEU A 60 11.56 -7.67 7.01
CA LEU A 60 11.39 -7.70 5.55
C LEU A 60 10.19 -6.87 5.10
N ILE A 61 9.01 -7.08 5.71
CA ILE A 61 7.80 -6.31 5.41
C ILE A 61 8.03 -4.82 5.68
N ARG A 62 8.70 -4.48 6.79
CA ARG A 62 9.03 -3.08 7.11
C ARG A 62 9.97 -2.46 6.08
N ALA A 63 11.00 -3.17 5.64
CA ALA A 63 11.91 -2.67 4.61
C ALA A 63 11.15 -2.39 3.31
N TYR A 64 10.33 -3.33 2.86
CA TYR A 64 9.50 -3.16 1.66
C TYR A 64 8.50 -2.00 1.80
N LEU A 65 7.88 -1.82 2.97
CA LEU A 65 6.99 -0.69 3.24
C LEU A 65 7.71 0.67 3.22
N ARG A 66 9.01 0.71 3.57
CA ARG A 66 9.82 1.93 3.44
C ARG A 66 10.11 2.26 1.98
N GLU A 67 10.38 1.26 1.15
CA GLU A 67 10.52 1.46 -0.29
C GLU A 67 9.22 1.98 -0.90
N ALA A 68 8.05 1.49 -0.44
CA ALA A 68 6.77 2.03 -0.84
C ALA A 68 6.62 3.52 -0.50
N ALA A 69 6.99 3.92 0.73
CA ALA A 69 7.01 5.34 1.10
C ALA A 69 7.96 6.16 0.23
N GLN A 70 9.17 5.64 -0.03
CA GLN A 70 10.18 6.33 -0.83
C GLN A 70 9.67 6.56 -2.26
N LEU A 71 9.11 5.53 -2.90
CA LEU A 71 8.49 5.64 -4.24
C LEU A 71 7.41 6.72 -4.28
N TYR A 72 6.56 6.80 -3.26
CA TYR A 72 5.51 7.80 -3.18
C TYR A 72 6.08 9.22 -3.02
N VAL A 73 7.09 9.39 -2.16
CA VAL A 73 7.75 10.68 -1.92
C VAL A 73 8.48 11.16 -3.16
N GLU A 74 9.28 10.31 -3.81
CA GLU A 74 10.04 10.66 -5.02
C GLU A 74 9.15 10.96 -6.21
N GLY A 75 8.02 10.26 -6.34
CA GLY A 75 7.05 10.52 -7.40
C GLY A 75 6.23 11.82 -7.21
N GLU A 76 6.32 12.43 -6.03
CA GLU A 76 5.66 13.68 -5.63
C GLU A 76 4.23 13.84 -6.20
N PRO A 77 3.29 12.90 -5.93
CA PRO A 77 2.00 12.86 -6.60
C PRO A 77 1.19 14.16 -6.43
N TRP A 78 1.38 14.88 -5.34
CA TRP A 78 0.75 16.20 -5.11
C TRP A 78 1.20 17.28 -6.11
N LYS A 79 2.42 17.18 -6.65
CA LYS A 79 2.94 18.04 -7.72
C LYS A 79 2.64 17.44 -9.09
N THR A 80 2.98 16.16 -9.29
CA THR A 80 2.92 15.52 -10.61
C THR A 80 1.50 15.36 -11.12
N ARG A 81 0.46 15.33 -10.25
CA ARG A 81 -0.94 15.39 -10.71
C ARG A 81 -1.24 16.60 -11.60
N ILE A 82 -0.47 17.68 -11.47
CA ILE A 82 -0.58 18.91 -12.28
C ILE A 82 0.46 18.88 -13.40
N THR A 83 1.71 18.58 -13.08
CA THR A 83 2.86 18.77 -13.99
C THR A 83 3.15 17.57 -14.91
N ASP A 84 2.89 16.35 -14.45
CA ASP A 84 3.03 15.11 -15.22
C ASP A 84 2.02 14.06 -14.72
N ARG A 85 0.82 14.10 -15.31
CA ARG A 85 -0.28 13.20 -14.94
C ARG A 85 0.07 11.72 -15.14
N ARG A 86 0.95 11.39 -16.09
CA ARG A 86 1.35 10.00 -16.33
C ARG A 86 2.22 9.51 -15.20
N LEU A 87 3.22 10.29 -14.79
CA LEU A 87 4.04 9.97 -13.63
C LEU A 87 3.18 9.82 -12.37
N CYS A 88 2.27 10.76 -12.10
CA CYS A 88 1.35 10.67 -10.97
C CYS A 88 0.54 9.37 -10.95
N ARG A 89 -0.09 9.01 -12.08
CA ARG A 89 -0.87 7.75 -12.20
C ARG A 89 0.00 6.51 -11.97
N ASN A 90 1.23 6.52 -12.50
CA ASN A 90 2.17 5.42 -12.30
C ASN A 90 2.59 5.32 -10.82
N THR A 91 2.96 6.43 -10.18
CA THR A 91 3.35 6.46 -8.77
C THR A 91 2.24 5.93 -7.89
N ILE A 92 1.01 6.45 -8.04
CA ILE A 92 -0.13 5.99 -7.24
C ILE A 92 -0.44 4.51 -7.49
N LEU A 93 -0.48 4.07 -8.75
CA LEU A 93 -0.75 2.66 -9.02
C LEU A 93 0.31 1.75 -8.41
N ASN A 94 1.60 2.04 -8.62
CA ASN A 94 2.69 1.22 -8.08
C ASN A 94 2.73 1.22 -6.56
N HIS A 95 2.48 2.36 -5.91
CA HIS A 95 2.36 2.43 -4.46
C HIS A 95 1.21 1.56 -3.93
N LEU A 96 0.04 1.59 -4.60
CA LEU A 96 -1.07 0.70 -4.28
C LEU A 96 -0.73 -0.79 -4.49
N GLN A 97 0.03 -1.15 -5.54
CA GLN A 97 0.51 -2.52 -5.73
C GLN A 97 1.34 -2.97 -4.52
N MET A 98 2.25 -2.12 -4.04
CA MET A 98 3.09 -2.43 -2.88
C MET A 98 2.25 -2.57 -1.61
N LEU A 99 1.32 -1.63 -1.36
CA LEU A 99 0.44 -1.69 -0.19
C LEU A 99 -0.48 -2.91 -0.21
N ALA A 100 -0.96 -3.34 -1.38
CA ALA A 100 -1.76 -4.56 -1.52
C ALA A 100 -0.98 -5.81 -1.10
N ASN A 101 0.30 -5.91 -1.46
CA ASN A 101 1.15 -7.02 -1.06
C ASN A 101 1.49 -6.97 0.44
N VAL A 102 1.78 -5.78 0.99
CA VAL A 102 1.95 -5.62 2.45
C VAL A 102 0.68 -6.01 3.21
N SER A 103 -0.49 -5.62 2.72
CA SER A 103 -1.78 -5.97 3.32
C SER A 103 -1.96 -7.48 3.36
N PHE A 104 -1.69 -8.17 2.25
CA PHE A 104 -1.76 -9.62 2.17
C PHE A 104 -0.80 -10.27 3.18
N TRP A 105 0.47 -9.87 3.23
CA TRP A 105 1.43 -10.46 4.18
C TRP A 105 1.07 -10.21 5.65
N LEU A 106 0.55 -9.02 5.98
CA LEU A 106 0.10 -8.71 7.33
C LEU A 106 -1.16 -9.50 7.72
N ARG A 107 -2.08 -9.71 6.77
CA ARG A 107 -3.26 -10.56 6.94
C ARG A 107 -2.87 -12.01 7.23
N GLU A 108 -1.91 -12.57 6.50
CA GLU A 108 -1.37 -13.92 6.77
C GLU A 108 -0.76 -14.04 8.17
N GLN A 109 -0.31 -12.92 8.76
CA GLN A 109 0.15 -12.84 10.14
C GLN A 109 -0.95 -12.46 11.15
N GLY A 110 -2.22 -12.49 10.75
CA GLY A 110 -3.39 -12.25 11.59
C GLY A 110 -3.66 -10.79 11.93
N GLU A 111 -3.24 -9.83 11.10
CA GLU A 111 -3.57 -8.40 11.29
C GLU A 111 -4.98 -8.06 10.74
N PRO A 112 -5.97 -7.73 11.59
CA PRO A 112 -7.35 -7.52 11.14
C PRO A 112 -7.54 -6.30 10.24
N LEU A 113 -6.75 -5.24 10.45
CA LEU A 113 -6.83 -4.05 9.59
C LEU A 113 -6.37 -4.36 8.16
N ALA A 114 -5.43 -5.29 8.01
CA ALA A 114 -4.92 -5.69 6.71
C ALA A 114 -5.95 -6.54 5.93
N GLU A 115 -6.75 -7.36 6.62
CA GLU A 115 -7.91 -8.06 6.03
C GLU A 115 -8.88 -7.08 5.35
N GLU A 116 -9.23 -6.00 6.07
CA GLU A 116 -10.14 -4.98 5.55
C GLU A 116 -9.57 -4.29 4.30
N VAL A 117 -8.29 -3.94 4.32
CA VAL A 117 -7.61 -3.31 3.17
C VAL A 117 -7.48 -4.27 1.99
N CYS A 118 -7.22 -5.55 2.22
CA CYS A 118 -7.26 -6.58 1.18
C CYS A 118 -8.62 -6.60 0.48
N GLY A 119 -9.71 -6.53 1.24
CA GLY A 119 -11.08 -6.47 0.69
C GLY A 119 -11.34 -5.25 -0.20
N TRP A 120 -10.55 -4.18 -0.10
CA TRP A 120 -10.65 -3.00 -0.97
C TRP A 120 -9.70 -3.05 -2.16
N LEU A 121 -8.45 -3.44 -1.93
CA LEU A 121 -7.40 -3.33 -2.93
C LEU A 121 -7.35 -4.52 -3.88
N LEU A 122 -7.74 -5.72 -3.42
CA LEU A 122 -7.61 -6.95 -4.18
C LEU A 122 -8.90 -7.25 -4.95
N ALA A 123 -8.87 -7.05 -6.27
CA ALA A 123 -9.96 -7.51 -7.14
C ALA A 123 -9.99 -9.04 -7.27
N GLN A 124 -8.82 -9.67 -7.22
CA GLN A 124 -8.64 -11.11 -7.17
C GLN A 124 -7.32 -11.42 -6.45
N GLU A 125 -7.37 -12.34 -5.50
CA GLU A 125 -6.17 -12.84 -4.85
C GLU A 125 -5.43 -13.79 -5.78
N THR A 126 -4.10 -13.67 -5.76
CA THR A 126 -3.22 -14.60 -6.46
C THR A 126 -2.36 -15.36 -5.45
N ALA A 127 -1.84 -16.52 -5.81
CA ALA A 127 -0.92 -17.25 -4.94
C ALA A 127 0.46 -16.57 -4.82
N ASP A 128 0.81 -15.68 -5.75
CA ASP A 128 2.11 -15.00 -5.83
C ASP A 128 1.96 -13.50 -5.45
N VAL A 129 2.10 -12.61 -6.44
CA VAL A 129 2.14 -11.16 -6.27
C VAL A 129 0.74 -10.59 -6.44
N GLN A 130 0.24 -9.96 -5.38
CA GLN A 130 -1.08 -9.34 -5.37
C GLN A 130 -1.14 -8.15 -6.32
N LYS A 131 -2.30 -7.97 -6.96
CA LYS A 131 -2.52 -6.93 -7.96
C LYS A 131 -3.77 -6.10 -7.67
N VAL A 132 -3.59 -4.79 -7.78
CA VAL A 132 -4.65 -3.77 -7.75
C VAL A 132 -5.08 -3.49 -9.19
N ARG A 133 -6.38 -3.58 -9.47
CA ARG A 133 -6.91 -3.39 -10.84
C ARG A 133 -7.14 -1.91 -11.11
N SER A 134 -6.54 -1.38 -12.18
CA SER A 134 -6.88 -0.03 -12.67
C SER A 134 -8.37 0.08 -13.00
N GLY A 135 -8.98 1.21 -12.65
CA GLY A 135 -10.40 1.45 -12.84
C GLY A 135 -11.30 0.84 -11.76
N GLN A 136 -10.75 0.11 -10.78
CA GLN A 136 -11.56 -0.33 -9.64
C GLN A 136 -11.93 0.87 -8.75
N SER A 137 -13.16 0.85 -8.22
CA SER A 137 -13.62 1.84 -7.25
C SER A 137 -13.14 1.49 -5.85
N LEU A 138 -12.68 2.50 -5.13
CA LEU A 138 -12.31 2.45 -3.72
C LEU A 138 -13.27 3.30 -2.87
N GLU A 139 -14.48 3.60 -3.34
CA GLU A 139 -15.46 4.42 -2.61
C GLU A 139 -15.85 3.87 -1.23
N VAL A 140 -15.82 2.54 -1.08
CA VAL A 140 -16.10 1.87 0.21
C VAL A 140 -14.92 1.95 1.20
N ALA A 141 -13.74 2.36 0.72
CA ALA A 141 -12.55 2.44 1.55
C ALA A 141 -12.65 3.62 2.51
N ARG A 142 -12.26 3.38 3.76
CA ARG A 142 -12.31 4.34 4.86
C ARG A 142 -10.97 4.44 5.55
N GLU A 143 -10.81 5.43 6.42
CA GLU A 143 -9.63 5.54 7.28
C GLU A 143 -9.56 4.33 8.23
N ILE A 144 -8.47 3.55 8.19
CA ILE A 144 -8.33 2.29 8.95
C ILE A 144 -7.65 2.45 10.30
N TYR A 145 -7.08 3.63 10.57
CA TYR A 145 -6.48 3.95 11.85
C TYR A 145 -6.67 5.43 12.08
N PRO A 146 -7.57 5.85 12.99
CA PRO A 146 -7.81 7.26 13.22
C PRO A 146 -6.49 7.91 13.64
N ALA A 147 -6.15 9.03 13.04
CA ALA A 147 -5.14 9.92 13.60
C ALA A 147 -5.48 10.08 15.09
N VAL A 148 -4.58 9.64 15.98
CA VAL A 148 -4.74 9.79 17.43
C VAL A 148 -5.20 11.23 17.64
N GLN A 149 -6.46 11.42 18.03
CA GLN A 149 -6.98 12.74 18.29
C GLN A 149 -6.04 13.32 19.34
N ARG A 150 -5.19 14.28 18.96
CA ARG A 150 -4.50 15.10 19.94
C ARG A 150 -5.64 15.70 20.75
N LYS A 151 -5.88 15.18 21.96
CA LYS A 151 -6.71 15.86 22.95
C LYS A 151 -6.13 17.26 23.03
N ARG A 152 -6.88 18.24 22.52
CA ARG A 152 -6.62 19.65 22.84
C ARG A 152 -6.75 19.72 24.36
N ALA A 153 -5.60 19.85 25.02
CA ALA A 153 -5.56 20.33 26.40
C ALA A 153 -6.06 21.77 26.43
#